data_AF-A0A7J7IBL6-F1
#
_entry.id   AF-A0A7J7IBL6-F1
#
_cell.length_a   1.000
_cell.length_b   1.000
_cell.length_c   1.000
_cell.angle_alpha   90.00
_cell.angle_beta   90.00
_cell.angle_gamma   90.00
#
_symmetry.space_group_name_H-M   'P 1'
#
loop_
_entity.id
_entity.type
_entity.pdbx_description
1 polymer ?
#
loop_
_entity_poly.entity_id
_entity_poly.type
_entity_poly.pdbx_seq_one_letter_code
_entity_poly.pdbx_strand_id
1 'polypeptide(L)'
;MHAIALYLYSLLHFLSSTAATTPPYTRTDYFLLNCGSSSNATSQDGHSWNGDTTSSPSTATQQDSSVTDIPFLTTLIFTSKFTYTFLVFCGPKFIRLYFYPATYLNVDRSKSYFSVTAANYTLLTNFSAFLTVSALVPQQSRLVKEFILSVRDTQKLDITLNPSPNSYAFINGIEVVSIPNNIYMKGNLNPIPLVVSQQSFYIDNNNALETLYQLNVDGNKMLGWCLTLRSQFGTLTTHRNYIAPATVYTTARTMGKDPNVNLKYNLTWIFTVDSGFWYLARLHCCEFQQEVTTGYERCGDVYF
;
A
#
# COMPACT_ATOMS: atom_id res chain seq x y z
N MET A 1 25.20 29.11 8.91
CA MET A 1 24.05 28.29 8.49
C MET A 1 23.33 29.06 7.40
N HIS A 2 23.40 28.58 6.15
CA HIS A 2 22.68 29.18 5.05
C HIS A 2 21.34 28.45 4.90
N ALA A 3 20.25 29.12 5.25
CA ALA A 3 18.90 28.64 4.96
C ALA A 3 18.60 28.99 3.50
N ILE A 4 18.29 27.97 2.68
CA ILE A 4 17.82 28.15 1.32
C ILE A 4 16.29 28.11 1.39
N ALA A 5 15.66 29.27 1.22
CA ALA A 5 14.21 29.37 1.02
C ALA A 5 13.89 29.06 -0.45
N LEU A 6 13.09 28.02 -0.71
CA LEU A 6 12.57 27.71 -2.03
C LEU A 6 11.12 28.19 -2.11
N TYR A 7 10.88 29.28 -2.85
CA TYR A 7 9.54 29.75 -3.19
C TYR A 7 8.96 28.87 -4.31
N LEU A 8 7.98 28.02 -3.98
CA LEU A 8 7.19 27.29 -4.97
C LEU A 8 6.05 28.19 -5.49
N TYR A 9 6.19 28.69 -6.72
CA TYR A 9 5.15 29.46 -7.40
C TYR A 9 4.11 28.49 -7.98
N SER A 10 2.97 28.32 -7.30
CA SER A 10 1.83 27.54 -7.81
C SER A 10 1.01 28.43 -8.75
N LEU A 11 1.08 28.15 -10.05
CA LEU A 11 0.36 28.89 -11.09
C LEU A 11 -0.91 28.12 -11.46
N LEU A 12 -2.03 28.41 -10.80
CA LEU A 12 -3.34 27.81 -11.10
C LEU A 12 -3.90 28.41 -12.41
N HIS A 13 -3.86 27.65 -13.50
CA HIS A 13 -4.60 27.98 -14.73
C HIS A 13 -6.06 27.54 -14.57
N PHE A 14 -6.99 28.49 -14.56
CA PHE A 14 -8.43 28.21 -14.66
C PHE A 14 -8.77 27.90 -16.12
N LEU A 15 -9.05 26.63 -16.44
CA LEU A 15 -9.67 26.23 -17.70
C LEU A 15 -11.17 26.02 -17.51
N SER A 16 -11.98 26.64 -18.36
CA SER A 16 -13.44 26.46 -18.41
C SER A 16 -13.80 25.02 -18.79
N SER A 17 -14.60 24.31 -17.98
CA SER A 17 -14.84 22.86 -18.15
C SER A 17 -16.24 22.50 -18.64
N THR A 18 -16.30 21.70 -19.71
CA THR A 18 -17.40 20.79 -20.02
C THR A 18 -17.30 19.52 -19.16
N ALA A 19 -18.40 19.07 -18.56
CA ALA A 19 -18.44 17.93 -17.66
C ALA A 19 -18.19 16.59 -18.37
N ALA A 20 -17.14 15.87 -17.99
CA ALA A 20 -16.93 14.46 -18.35
C ALA A 20 -16.58 13.66 -17.08
N THR A 21 -17.45 12.73 -16.70
CA THR A 21 -17.21 11.77 -15.61
C THR A 21 -16.34 10.63 -16.15
N THR A 22 -15.10 10.51 -15.66
CA THR A 22 -14.25 9.38 -16.06
C THR A 22 -14.72 8.10 -15.36
N PRO A 23 -14.90 6.97 -16.09
CA PRO A 23 -15.31 5.71 -15.50
C PRO A 23 -14.28 5.20 -14.46
N PRO A 24 -14.71 4.40 -13.46
CA PRO A 24 -13.80 3.75 -12.54
C PRO A 24 -12.83 2.84 -13.30
N TYR A 25 -11.61 2.69 -12.78
CA TYR A 25 -10.62 1.84 -13.42
C TYR A 25 -11.05 0.37 -13.37
N THR A 26 -11.05 -0.28 -14.54
CA THR A 26 -11.24 -1.73 -14.65
C THR A 26 -9.88 -2.42 -14.60
N ARG A 27 -9.71 -3.29 -13.61
CA ARG A 27 -8.49 -4.09 -13.44
C ARG A 27 -8.42 -5.16 -14.54
N THR A 28 -7.31 -5.24 -15.26
CA THR A 28 -7.02 -6.28 -16.25
C THR A 28 -6.54 -7.57 -15.62
N ASP A 29 -5.77 -7.45 -14.53
CA ASP A 29 -5.29 -8.57 -13.72
C ASP A 29 -5.86 -8.44 -12.30
N TYR A 30 -6.46 -9.53 -11.81
CA TYR A 30 -7.05 -9.60 -10.47
C TYR A 30 -7.02 -11.03 -9.93
N PHE A 31 -6.01 -11.34 -9.11
CA PHE A 31 -5.81 -12.64 -8.50
C PHE A 31 -5.83 -12.52 -6.99
N LEU A 32 -6.64 -13.34 -6.34
CA LEU A 32 -6.72 -13.47 -4.89
C LEU A 32 -6.55 -14.95 -4.53
N LEU A 33 -5.42 -15.31 -3.93
CA LEU A 33 -5.07 -16.69 -3.61
C LEU A 33 -5.10 -16.91 -2.10
N ASN A 34 -5.96 -17.79 -1.63
CA ASN A 34 -6.02 -18.26 -0.25
C ASN A 34 -5.13 -19.50 -0.12
N CYS A 35 -3.88 -19.26 0.27
CA CYS A 35 -2.83 -20.27 0.23
C CYS A 35 -3.09 -21.36 1.29
N GLY A 36 -2.87 -22.60 0.90
CA GLY A 36 -3.20 -23.78 1.69
C GLY A 36 -4.68 -24.13 1.71
N SER A 37 -5.58 -23.38 1.05
CA SER A 37 -7.00 -23.74 0.98
C SER A 37 -7.29 -24.66 -0.20
N SER A 38 -8.15 -25.66 0.01
CA SER A 38 -8.61 -26.57 -1.04
C SER A 38 -9.88 -26.12 -1.76
N SER A 39 -10.50 -25.04 -1.28
CA SER A 39 -11.73 -24.50 -1.84
C SER A 39 -11.67 -22.98 -1.96
N ASN A 40 -12.47 -22.47 -2.90
CA ASN A 40 -12.72 -21.04 -3.02
C ASN A 40 -13.59 -20.57 -1.86
N ALA A 41 -13.33 -19.37 -1.36
CA ALA A 41 -14.09 -18.80 -0.26
C ALA A 41 -14.18 -17.27 -0.38
N THR A 42 -15.18 -16.67 0.26
CA THR A 42 -15.39 -15.22 0.23
C THR A 42 -15.01 -14.62 1.57
N SER A 43 -14.12 -13.62 1.58
CA SER A 43 -13.71 -12.91 2.79
C SER A 43 -14.82 -11.98 3.30
N GLN A 44 -14.67 -11.50 4.55
CA GLN A 44 -15.68 -10.65 5.20
C GLN A 44 -15.95 -9.31 4.48
N ASP A 45 -14.99 -8.85 3.68
CA ASP A 45 -15.09 -7.66 2.83
C ASP A 45 -15.71 -7.96 1.44
N GLY A 46 -16.20 -9.19 1.22
CA GLY A 46 -16.93 -9.60 0.02
C GLY A 46 -16.05 -10.07 -1.14
N HIS A 47 -14.72 -10.11 -0.99
CA HIS A 47 -13.83 -10.57 -2.05
C HIS A 47 -13.77 -12.10 -2.14
N SER A 48 -13.81 -12.64 -3.36
CA SER A 48 -13.67 -14.08 -3.59
C SER A 48 -12.19 -14.45 -3.75
N TRP A 49 -11.73 -15.40 -2.94
CA TRP A 49 -10.39 -15.94 -2.92
C TRP A 49 -10.37 -17.38 -3.43
N ASN A 50 -9.40 -17.70 -4.29
CA ASN A 50 -9.21 -19.03 -4.83
C ASN A 50 -8.31 -19.89 -3.94
N GLY A 51 -8.68 -21.15 -3.72
CA GLY A 51 -7.78 -22.12 -3.09
C GLY A 51 -6.65 -22.53 -4.05
N ASP A 52 -5.48 -22.87 -3.50
CA ASP A 52 -4.27 -23.20 -4.27
C ASP A 52 -3.81 -24.66 -4.14
N THR A 53 -4.52 -25.47 -3.34
CA THR A 53 -4.14 -26.87 -3.10
C THR A 53 -5.29 -27.83 -3.36
N THR A 54 -4.96 -29.09 -3.61
CA THR A 54 -5.91 -30.22 -3.62
C THR A 54 -5.84 -31.05 -2.34
N SER A 55 -4.86 -30.77 -1.47
CA SER A 55 -4.67 -31.46 -0.19
C SER A 55 -5.49 -30.84 0.92
N SER A 56 -5.58 -31.54 2.07
CA SER A 56 -6.14 -30.94 3.28
C SER A 56 -5.37 -29.68 3.68
N PRO A 57 -6.06 -28.60 4.08
CA PRO A 57 -5.43 -27.34 4.45
C PRO A 57 -4.58 -27.47 5.72
N SER A 58 -3.43 -26.79 5.77
CA SER A 58 -2.71 -26.59 7.03
C SER A 58 -3.30 -25.37 7.73
N THR A 59 -4.16 -25.63 8.70
CA THR A 59 -4.88 -24.59 9.45
C THR A 59 -4.13 -24.20 10.72
N ALA A 60 -4.21 -22.92 11.10
CA ALA A 60 -3.66 -22.43 12.36
C ALA A 60 -4.27 -23.19 13.56
N THR A 61 -3.44 -23.62 14.50
CA THR A 61 -3.91 -24.35 15.69
C THR A 61 -4.73 -23.46 16.64
N GLN A 62 -4.45 -22.16 16.65
CA GLN A 62 -5.19 -21.16 17.41
C GLN A 62 -5.37 -19.92 16.57
N GLN A 63 -6.55 -19.31 16.68
CA GLN A 63 -6.90 -18.07 16.00
C GLN A 63 -7.02 -16.94 17.00
N ASP A 64 -6.34 -15.84 16.71
CA ASP A 64 -6.49 -14.59 17.42
C ASP A 64 -7.80 -13.91 16.98
N SER A 65 -8.55 -13.35 17.93
CA SER A 65 -9.87 -12.75 17.67
C SER A 65 -9.83 -11.55 16.72
N SER A 66 -8.67 -10.91 16.55
CA SER A 66 -8.47 -9.80 15.62
C SER A 66 -8.26 -10.25 14.16
N VAL A 67 -8.00 -11.54 13.93
CA VAL A 67 -7.60 -12.10 12.63
C VAL A 67 -8.80 -12.75 11.94
N THR A 68 -9.08 -12.32 10.71
CA THR A 68 -10.13 -12.90 9.87
C THR A 68 -9.70 -14.22 9.26
N ASP A 69 -10.63 -15.15 9.07
CA ASP A 69 -10.32 -16.48 8.56
C ASP A 69 -9.65 -16.42 7.17
N ILE A 70 -10.23 -15.67 6.25
CA ILE A 70 -9.74 -15.54 4.87
C ILE A 70 -8.98 -14.21 4.74
N PRO A 71 -7.75 -14.20 4.19
CA PRO A 71 -6.95 -15.34 3.74
C PRO A 71 -5.93 -15.84 4.78
N PHE A 72 -6.14 -15.64 6.09
CA PHE A 72 -5.07 -15.80 7.09
C PHE A 72 -5.00 -17.17 7.77
N LEU A 73 -6.09 -17.94 7.83
CA LEU A 73 -6.17 -19.11 8.70
C LEU A 73 -5.49 -20.35 8.12
N THR A 74 -5.33 -20.41 6.80
CA THR A 74 -4.66 -21.50 6.09
C THR A 74 -3.30 -21.06 5.56
N THR A 75 -2.39 -22.01 5.37
CA THR A 75 -1.11 -21.79 4.69
C THR A 75 -0.61 -23.09 4.06
N LEU A 76 0.39 -22.98 3.18
CA LEU A 76 1.34 -24.05 2.89
C LEU A 76 2.66 -23.77 3.59
N ILE A 77 3.39 -24.83 3.98
CA ILE A 77 4.73 -24.74 4.54
C ILE A 77 5.71 -25.23 3.48
N PHE A 78 6.73 -24.41 3.19
CA PHE A 78 7.77 -24.71 2.23
C PHE A 78 9.11 -24.86 2.94
N THR A 79 9.69 -26.04 2.89
CA THR A 79 11.05 -26.31 3.41
C THR A 79 12.12 -26.22 2.32
N SER A 80 11.71 -26.00 1.07
CA SER A 80 12.55 -25.75 -0.08
C SER A 80 11.99 -24.60 -0.91
N LYS A 81 12.77 -24.10 -1.87
CA LYS A 81 12.38 -23.00 -2.75
C LYS A 81 11.09 -23.36 -3.51
N PHE A 82 10.09 -22.48 -3.44
CA PHE A 82 8.82 -22.63 -4.15
C PHE A 82 8.49 -21.36 -4.94
N THR A 83 7.85 -21.50 -6.10
CA THR A 83 7.48 -20.36 -6.96
C THR A 83 6.04 -20.45 -7.40
N TYR A 84 5.28 -19.39 -7.14
CA TYR A 84 3.99 -19.14 -7.76
C TYR A 84 4.20 -18.36 -9.05
N THR A 85 3.52 -18.76 -10.13
CA THR A 85 3.57 -18.08 -11.42
C THR A 85 2.19 -17.57 -11.79
N PHE A 86 2.06 -16.26 -11.97
CA PHE A 86 0.84 -15.61 -12.42
C PHE A 86 0.99 -15.16 -13.87
N LEU A 87 0.04 -15.52 -14.73
CA LEU A 87 -0.06 -14.98 -16.08
C LEU A 87 -0.72 -13.61 -16.00
N VAL A 88 0.01 -12.56 -16.38
CA VAL A 88 -0.44 -11.18 -16.21
C VAL A 88 -0.09 -10.33 -17.42
N PHE A 89 -0.87 -9.27 -17.67
CA PHE A 89 -0.52 -8.30 -18.70
C PHE A 89 0.71 -7.46 -18.29
N CYS A 90 1.39 -6.87 -19.28
CA CYS A 90 2.48 -5.94 -19.03
C CYS A 90 1.99 -4.69 -18.26
N GLY A 91 2.87 -4.11 -17.45
CA GLY A 91 2.62 -2.89 -16.70
C GLY A 91 2.61 -3.08 -15.18
N PRO A 92 2.31 -2.02 -14.43
CA PRO A 92 2.44 -2.00 -12.98
C PRO A 92 1.40 -2.88 -12.29
N LYS A 93 1.83 -3.51 -11.19
CA LYS A 93 1.04 -4.41 -10.35
C LYS A 93 1.16 -3.99 -8.90
N PHE A 94 0.04 -3.98 -8.18
CA PHE A 94 0.03 -4.16 -6.74
C PHE A 94 0.21 -5.64 -6.42
N ILE A 95 1.09 -5.94 -5.48
CA ILE A 95 1.28 -7.26 -4.92
C ILE A 95 1.11 -7.14 -3.42
N ARG A 96 0.17 -7.87 -2.82
CA ARG A 96 0.07 -7.98 -1.37
C ARG A 96 0.34 -9.40 -0.92
N LEU A 97 1.19 -9.52 0.09
CA LEU A 97 1.56 -10.77 0.72
C LEU A 97 1.01 -10.78 2.15
N TYR A 98 0.22 -11.80 2.45
CA TYR A 98 -0.53 -11.92 3.71
C TYR A 98 0.16 -12.95 4.61
N PHE A 99 0.50 -12.55 5.83
CA PHE A 99 1.12 -13.44 6.80
C PHE A 99 0.45 -13.37 8.17
N TYR A 100 0.12 -14.54 8.70
CA TYR A 100 -0.34 -14.77 10.05
C TYR A 100 0.64 -15.77 10.71
N PRO A 101 1.61 -15.31 11.53
CA PRO A 101 2.59 -16.18 12.16
C PRO A 101 2.00 -16.97 13.35
N ALA A 102 1.04 -17.84 13.06
CA ALA A 102 0.50 -18.82 13.99
C ALA A 102 1.30 -20.13 13.97
N THR A 103 0.92 -21.07 14.83
CA THR A 103 1.43 -22.44 14.78
C THR A 103 0.62 -23.22 13.75
N TYR A 104 1.32 -23.83 12.79
CA TYR A 104 0.76 -24.70 11.76
C TYR A 104 1.46 -26.05 11.82
N LEU A 105 0.73 -27.16 11.79
CA LEU A 105 1.29 -28.52 11.85
C LEU A 105 2.29 -28.75 13.01
N ASN A 106 2.09 -28.06 14.15
CA ASN A 106 3.00 -28.06 15.31
C ASN A 106 4.44 -27.60 15.03
N VAL A 107 4.66 -26.86 13.93
CA VAL A 107 5.96 -26.27 13.62
C VAL A 107 6.14 -24.97 14.41
N ASP A 108 7.34 -24.77 14.94
CA ASP A 108 7.71 -23.58 15.71
C ASP A 108 7.79 -22.32 14.82
N ARG A 109 6.81 -21.42 14.99
CA ARG A 109 6.70 -20.14 14.28
C ARG A 109 7.93 -19.24 14.37
N SER A 110 8.74 -19.38 15.42
CA SER A 110 9.96 -18.57 15.60
C SER A 110 11.10 -19.00 14.67
N LYS A 111 11.00 -20.20 14.07
CA LYS A 111 12.01 -20.74 13.15
C LYS A 111 11.76 -20.36 11.69
N SER A 112 10.72 -19.58 11.40
CA SER A 112 10.40 -19.14 10.04
C SER A 112 11.23 -17.92 9.64
N TYR A 113 12.17 -18.14 8.72
CA TYR A 113 13.06 -17.15 8.10
C TYR A 113 13.20 -17.47 6.62
N PHE A 114 12.84 -16.52 5.78
CA PHE A 114 12.87 -16.73 4.33
C PHE A 114 13.00 -15.42 3.57
N SER A 115 13.33 -15.54 2.29
CA SER A 115 13.33 -14.42 1.37
C SER A 115 12.17 -14.57 0.38
N VAL A 116 11.66 -13.44 -0.09
CA VAL A 116 10.65 -13.40 -1.17
C VAL A 116 11.20 -12.56 -2.30
N THR A 117 11.19 -13.13 -3.50
CA THR A 117 11.53 -12.39 -4.74
C THR A 117 10.31 -12.33 -5.63
N ALA A 118 10.12 -11.22 -6.34
CA ALA A 118 9.08 -11.08 -7.35
C ALA A 118 9.69 -10.44 -8.60
N ALA A 119 9.51 -11.08 -9.75
CA ALA A 119 10.23 -10.75 -10.98
C ALA A 119 11.76 -10.65 -10.72
N ASN A 120 12.37 -9.49 -10.92
CA ASN A 120 13.80 -9.25 -10.69
C ASN A 120 14.12 -8.55 -9.36
N TYR A 121 13.14 -8.42 -8.46
CA TYR A 121 13.30 -7.72 -7.18
C TYR A 121 13.29 -8.70 -6.01
N THR A 122 14.18 -8.46 -5.05
CA THR A 122 14.07 -9.05 -3.70
C THR A 122 13.15 -8.17 -2.87
N LEU A 123 11.96 -8.68 -2.56
CA LEU A 123 10.96 -7.95 -1.77
C LEU A 123 11.23 -8.07 -0.27
N LEU A 124 11.63 -9.26 0.17
CA LEU A 124 11.91 -9.57 1.56
C LEU A 124 13.19 -10.41 1.63
N THR A 125 14.03 -10.17 2.62
CA THR A 125 15.26 -10.94 2.87
C THR A 125 15.37 -11.27 4.35
N ASN A 126 15.76 -12.51 4.65
CA ASN A 126 15.87 -13.04 6.03
C ASN A 126 14.65 -12.66 6.92
N PHE A 127 13.46 -12.69 6.32
CA PHE A 127 12.25 -12.15 6.90
C PHE A 127 11.63 -13.12 7.90
N SER A 128 11.24 -12.60 9.08
CA SER A 128 10.47 -13.33 10.08
C SER A 128 9.19 -12.58 10.40
N ALA A 129 8.06 -13.11 9.90
CA ALA A 129 6.74 -12.57 10.20
C ALA A 129 6.45 -12.50 11.71
N PHE A 130 6.89 -13.52 12.46
CA PHE A 130 6.71 -13.59 13.91
C PHE A 130 7.41 -12.45 14.64
N LEU A 131 8.68 -12.17 14.32
CA LEU A 131 9.42 -11.06 14.92
C LEU A 131 8.84 -9.72 14.50
N THR A 132 8.46 -9.57 13.22
CA THR A 132 7.86 -8.33 12.72
C THR A 132 6.59 -7.97 13.49
N VAL A 133 5.62 -8.88 13.62
CA VAL A 133 4.36 -8.55 14.31
C VAL A 133 4.55 -8.33 15.81
N SER A 134 5.54 -8.99 16.42
CA SER A 134 5.89 -8.83 17.84
C SER A 134 6.53 -7.47 18.14
N ALA A 135 7.18 -6.85 17.16
CA ALA A 135 7.82 -5.54 17.30
C ALA A 135 6.88 -4.36 17.00
N LEU A 136 5.72 -4.60 16.39
CA LEU A 136 4.75 -3.54 16.07
C LEU A 136 4.05 -3.02 17.34
N VAL A 137 3.79 -1.72 17.37
CA VAL A 137 3.07 -1.05 18.47
C VAL A 137 1.86 -0.29 17.90
N PRO A 138 0.61 -0.61 18.33
CA PRO A 138 0.25 -1.73 19.20
C PRO A 138 0.55 -3.08 18.55
N GLN A 139 0.76 -4.11 19.37
CA GLN A 139 1.07 -5.46 18.90
C GLN A 139 0.00 -5.91 17.90
N GLN A 140 0.46 -6.41 16.76
CA GLN A 140 -0.41 -6.98 15.74
C GLN A 140 -0.31 -8.49 15.79
N SER A 141 -1.36 -9.17 15.32
CA SER A 141 -1.35 -10.63 15.21
C SER A 141 -1.05 -11.10 13.78
N ARG A 142 -1.19 -10.22 12.79
CA ARG A 142 -0.96 -10.48 11.37
C ARG A 142 -0.28 -9.30 10.68
N LEU A 143 0.24 -9.52 9.49
CA LEU A 143 0.79 -8.47 8.64
C LEU A 143 0.38 -8.64 7.18
N VAL A 144 0.32 -7.51 6.48
CA VAL A 144 0.13 -7.45 5.03
C VAL A 144 1.25 -6.56 4.49
N LYS A 145 2.10 -7.12 3.62
CA LYS A 145 3.14 -6.37 2.92
C LYS A 145 2.66 -6.04 1.52
N GLU A 146 2.63 -4.76 1.17
CA GLU A 146 2.16 -4.27 -0.14
C GLU A 146 3.34 -3.71 -0.94
N PHE A 147 3.47 -4.18 -2.17
CA PHE A 147 4.51 -3.76 -3.10
C PHE A 147 3.91 -3.30 -4.43
N ILE A 148 4.61 -2.40 -5.11
CA ILE A 148 4.30 -1.95 -6.45
C ILE A 148 5.52 -2.21 -7.32
N LEU A 149 5.36 -3.01 -8.38
CA LEU A 149 6.40 -3.25 -9.37
C LEU A 149 5.81 -3.38 -10.77
N SER A 150 6.63 -3.21 -11.79
CA SER A 150 6.21 -3.37 -13.18
C SER A 150 6.60 -4.72 -13.75
N VAL A 151 5.64 -5.41 -14.36
CA VAL A 151 5.87 -6.63 -15.14
C VAL A 151 6.09 -6.24 -16.60
N ARG A 152 7.15 -6.78 -17.21
CA ARG A 152 7.53 -6.48 -18.60
C ARG A 152 6.99 -7.54 -19.57
N ASP A 153 7.66 -7.72 -20.69
CA ASP A 153 7.20 -8.47 -21.87
C ASP A 153 7.06 -9.97 -21.65
N THR A 154 7.53 -10.52 -20.52
CA THR A 154 7.38 -11.94 -20.18
C THR A 154 5.93 -12.34 -19.92
N GLN A 155 5.05 -11.36 -19.65
CA GLN A 155 3.64 -11.56 -19.26
C GLN A 155 3.46 -12.58 -18.12
N LYS A 156 4.50 -12.70 -17.30
CA LYS A 156 4.60 -13.64 -16.18
C LYS A 156 5.16 -12.91 -14.98
N LEU A 157 4.48 -13.06 -13.87
CA LEU A 157 4.94 -12.65 -12.56
C LEU A 157 5.25 -13.90 -11.74
N ASP A 158 6.53 -14.17 -11.56
CA ASP A 158 7.00 -15.21 -10.65
C ASP A 158 7.22 -14.62 -9.27
N ILE A 159 6.58 -15.20 -8.25
CA ILE A 159 6.76 -14.90 -6.84
C ILE A 159 7.37 -16.14 -6.19
N THR A 160 8.62 -16.01 -5.75
CA THR A 160 9.40 -17.11 -5.21
C THR A 160 9.62 -16.91 -3.72
N LEU A 161 9.29 -17.94 -2.94
CA LEU A 161 9.64 -18.06 -1.54
C LEU A 161 10.88 -18.94 -1.41
N ASN A 162 11.89 -18.45 -0.69
CA ASN A 162 13.14 -19.16 -0.49
C ASN A 162 13.48 -19.23 1.01
N PRO A 163 13.23 -20.38 1.66
CA PRO A 163 13.60 -20.60 3.06
C PRO A 163 15.10 -20.45 3.30
N SER A 164 15.47 -19.90 4.46
CA SER A 164 16.85 -19.94 4.96
C SER A 164 17.25 -21.38 5.33
N PRO A 165 18.55 -21.69 5.43
CA PRO A 165 19.00 -23.02 5.89
C PRO A 165 18.39 -23.39 7.25
N ASN A 166 17.92 -24.64 7.37
CA ASN A 166 17.24 -25.16 8.57
C ASN A 166 16.00 -24.35 9.00
N SER A 167 15.35 -23.68 8.04
CA SER A 167 14.16 -22.88 8.23
C SER A 167 13.04 -23.32 7.29
N TYR A 168 11.92 -22.60 7.29
CA TYR A 168 10.80 -22.80 6.40
C TYR A 168 10.15 -21.46 6.04
N ALA A 169 9.56 -21.40 4.86
CA ALA A 169 8.73 -20.31 4.40
C ALA A 169 7.24 -20.68 4.50
N PHE A 170 6.41 -19.67 4.65
CA PHE A 170 4.97 -19.80 4.61
C PHE A 170 4.36 -18.51 4.07
N ILE A 171 3.14 -18.61 3.55
CA ILE A 171 2.34 -17.47 3.11
C ILE A 171 0.88 -17.88 3.16
N ASN A 172 0.04 -17.01 3.71
CA ASN A 172 -1.38 -17.29 3.89
C ASN A 172 -2.21 -16.81 2.71
N GLY A 173 -1.81 -15.71 2.09
CA GLY A 173 -2.49 -15.20 0.92
C GLY A 173 -1.60 -14.37 0.00
N ILE A 174 -1.95 -14.36 -1.27
CA ILE A 174 -1.31 -13.55 -2.31
C ILE A 174 -2.41 -12.81 -3.08
N GLU A 175 -2.31 -11.50 -3.13
CA GLU A 175 -3.13 -10.64 -4.00
C GLU A 175 -2.24 -10.04 -5.08
N VAL A 176 -2.63 -10.19 -6.35
CA VAL A 176 -1.97 -9.55 -7.50
C VAL A 176 -3.02 -8.77 -8.29
N VAL A 177 -2.80 -7.46 -8.41
CA VAL A 177 -3.76 -6.54 -9.01
C VAL A 177 -3.08 -5.61 -9.99
N SER A 178 -3.58 -5.54 -11.22
CA SER A 178 -3.18 -4.51 -12.17
C SER A 178 -3.54 -3.12 -11.68
N ILE A 179 -2.65 -2.15 -11.90
CA ILE A 179 -2.94 -0.74 -11.64
C ILE A 179 -2.77 0.12 -12.89
N PRO A 180 -3.42 1.29 -12.92
CA PRO A 180 -3.23 2.25 -14.00
C PRO A 180 -1.78 2.72 -14.10
N ASN A 181 -1.33 2.88 -15.35
CA ASN A 181 -0.07 3.57 -15.63
C ASN A 181 -0.10 5.00 -15.08
N ASN A 182 1.09 5.52 -14.74
CA ASN A 182 1.31 6.90 -14.31
C ASN A 182 0.70 7.29 -12.95
N ILE A 183 0.27 6.32 -12.12
CA ILE A 183 -0.07 6.63 -10.72
C ILE A 183 1.21 6.85 -9.92
N TYR A 184 2.12 5.86 -9.89
CA TYR A 184 3.36 5.92 -9.12
C TYR A 184 4.59 6.04 -10.02
N MET A 185 4.59 5.30 -11.13
CA MET A 185 5.66 5.30 -12.13
C MET A 185 5.26 6.26 -13.25
N LYS A 186 5.70 7.52 -13.16
CA LYS A 186 5.38 8.56 -14.15
C LYS A 186 6.47 8.72 -15.23
N GLY A 187 7.55 7.95 -15.13
CA GLY A 187 8.66 7.97 -16.09
C GLY A 187 9.47 9.28 -16.07
N ASN A 188 10.37 9.41 -17.03
CA ASN A 188 11.40 10.47 -17.05
C ASN A 188 10.86 11.91 -17.24
N LEU A 189 9.57 12.06 -17.52
CA LEU A 189 8.95 13.37 -17.81
C LEU A 189 8.41 14.07 -16.56
N ASN A 190 8.36 13.39 -15.41
CA ASN A 190 7.84 13.94 -14.16
C ASN A 190 8.79 13.63 -12.99
N PRO A 191 9.92 14.35 -12.89
CA PRO A 191 10.84 14.18 -11.77
C PRO A 191 10.17 14.51 -10.43
N ILE A 192 10.55 13.77 -9.39
CA ILE A 192 10.17 14.04 -8.01
C ILE A 192 11.31 14.81 -7.34
N PRO A 193 11.03 15.96 -6.70
CA PRO A 193 12.06 16.72 -6.00
C PRO A 193 12.57 15.93 -4.80
N LEU A 194 13.90 15.85 -4.66
CA LEU A 194 14.51 15.27 -3.47
C LEU A 194 14.57 16.34 -2.36
N VAL A 195 14.20 15.99 -1.13
CA VAL A 195 14.22 16.94 0.00
C VAL A 195 15.66 17.38 0.34
N VAL A 196 16.62 16.48 0.17
CA VAL A 196 18.00 16.64 0.69
C VAL A 196 18.95 17.27 -0.34
N SER A 197 18.54 17.43 -1.60
CA SER A 197 19.38 18.05 -2.64
C SER A 197 18.54 18.68 -3.76
N GLN A 198 19.15 19.53 -4.59
CA GLN A 198 18.49 20.05 -5.81
C GLN A 198 18.38 19.00 -6.92
N GLN A 199 18.67 17.72 -6.65
CA GLN A 199 18.56 16.65 -7.64
C GLN A 199 17.11 16.16 -7.74
N SER A 200 16.80 15.71 -8.95
CA SER A 200 15.53 15.09 -9.29
C SER A 200 15.64 13.57 -9.23
N PHE A 201 14.65 12.90 -8.63
CA PHE A 201 14.53 11.45 -8.67
C PHE A 201 13.46 11.03 -9.69
N TYR A 202 13.74 9.97 -10.44
CA TYR A 202 12.82 9.45 -11.45
C TYR A 202 12.32 8.08 -11.01
N ILE A 203 11.00 7.92 -10.96
CA ILE A 203 10.36 6.62 -10.73
C ILE A 203 9.83 6.11 -12.07
N ASP A 204 10.47 5.07 -12.57
CA ASP A 204 10.15 4.39 -13.81
C ASP A 204 9.78 2.91 -13.57
N ASN A 205 9.67 2.14 -14.66
CA ASN A 205 9.30 0.73 -14.61
C ASN A 205 10.42 -0.20 -14.07
N ASN A 206 11.58 0.36 -13.71
CA ASN A 206 12.74 -0.33 -13.14
C ASN A 206 12.84 -0.14 -11.62
N ASN A 207 11.89 0.61 -11.04
CA ASN A 207 11.77 0.74 -9.60
C ASN A 207 10.68 -0.19 -9.07
N ALA A 208 10.86 -0.65 -7.84
CA ALA A 208 9.81 -1.25 -7.03
C ALA A 208 9.61 -0.37 -5.79
N LEU A 209 8.37 -0.30 -5.31
CA LEU A 209 7.99 0.45 -4.12
C LEU A 209 7.39 -0.51 -3.10
N GLU A 210 7.65 -0.28 -1.83
CA GLU A 210 6.93 -0.88 -0.71
C GLU A 210 6.05 0.19 -0.06
N THR A 211 4.76 -0.12 0.14
CA THR A 211 3.88 0.75 0.91
C THR A 211 4.13 0.51 2.40
N LEU A 212 4.70 1.51 3.08
CA LEU A 212 4.90 1.46 4.54
C LEU A 212 3.71 2.01 5.32
N TYR A 213 3.16 3.14 4.84
CA TYR A 213 2.07 3.84 5.51
C TYR A 213 1.06 4.37 4.49
N GLN A 214 -0.23 4.18 4.82
CA GLN A 214 -1.34 4.79 4.11
C GLN A 214 -2.34 5.31 5.15
N LEU A 215 -2.53 6.62 5.20
CA LEU A 215 -3.32 7.28 6.22
C LEU A 215 -4.44 8.10 5.60
N ASN A 216 -5.65 7.96 6.15
CA ASN A 216 -6.68 8.97 6.00
C ASN A 216 -6.55 9.95 7.17
N VAL A 217 -6.10 11.17 6.90
CA VAL A 217 -5.84 12.17 7.93
C VAL A 217 -7.18 12.68 8.49
N ASP A 218 -7.45 12.35 9.76
CA ASP A 218 -8.67 12.69 10.52
C ASP A 218 -9.94 11.90 10.14
N GLY A 219 -9.84 10.95 9.21
CA GLY A 219 -10.92 10.01 8.93
C GLY A 219 -10.97 8.87 9.96
N ASN A 220 -12.17 8.30 10.18
CA ASN A 220 -12.32 7.04 10.90
C ASN A 220 -11.44 5.94 10.28
N LYS A 221 -10.97 5.00 11.11
CA LYS A 221 -10.14 3.85 10.71
C LYS A 221 -10.73 3.23 9.43
N MET A 222 -9.98 3.30 8.33
CA MET A 222 -10.40 2.70 7.06
C MET A 222 -10.27 1.18 7.19
N LEU A 223 -11.24 0.56 7.86
CA LEU A 223 -11.49 -0.87 7.76
C LEU A 223 -11.89 -1.17 6.32
N GLY A 224 -11.34 -2.26 5.78
CA GLY A 224 -11.32 -2.63 4.36
C GLY A 224 -12.49 -2.09 3.53
N TRP A 225 -12.14 -1.39 2.45
CA TRP A 225 -12.99 -0.97 1.34
C TRP A 225 -14.50 -1.27 1.51
N CYS A 226 -15.22 -0.40 2.21
CA CYS A 226 -16.67 -0.38 2.19
C CYS A 226 -17.13 1.01 1.74
N LEU A 227 -17.62 1.06 0.50
CA LEU A 227 -18.09 2.26 -0.18
C LEU A 227 -19.59 2.43 0.11
N THR A 228 -19.95 3.28 1.06
CA THR A 228 -21.33 3.81 1.14
C THR A 228 -21.29 5.29 0.80
N LEU A 229 -21.51 5.61 -0.47
CA LEU A 229 -21.67 6.99 -0.92
C LEU A 229 -23.15 7.38 -0.80
N ARG A 230 -23.47 8.30 0.12
CA ARG A 230 -24.55 9.27 -0.13
C ARG A 230 -23.89 10.61 -0.36
N SER A 231 -23.88 11.04 -1.63
CA SER A 231 -23.39 12.35 -2.03
C SER A 231 -24.47 13.39 -1.80
N GLN A 232 -24.14 14.49 -1.14
CA GLN A 232 -24.57 15.81 -1.58
C GLN A 232 -23.44 16.81 -1.35
N PHE A 233 -23.22 17.61 -2.40
CA PHE A 233 -22.38 18.80 -2.54
C PHE A 233 -20.89 18.64 -2.88
N GLY A 234 -20.52 19.18 -4.05
CA GLY A 234 -19.16 19.50 -4.48
C GLY A 234 -18.53 18.53 -5.48
N THR A 235 -18.81 18.67 -6.78
CA THR A 235 -18.17 17.89 -7.86
C THR A 235 -16.67 18.22 -7.98
N LEU A 236 -15.83 17.28 -7.55
CA LEU A 236 -14.38 17.25 -7.80
C LEU A 236 -14.11 17.12 -9.31
N THR A 237 -13.70 18.20 -9.96
CA THR A 237 -13.36 18.21 -11.39
C THR A 237 -11.98 17.59 -11.65
N THR A 238 -11.95 16.54 -12.47
CA THR A 238 -10.77 15.87 -13.07
C THR A 238 -9.82 15.08 -12.16
N HIS A 239 -10.25 14.68 -10.96
CA HIS A 239 -9.50 13.66 -10.24
C HIS A 239 -9.80 12.28 -10.84
N ARG A 240 -8.76 11.53 -11.25
CA ARG A 240 -8.97 10.12 -11.60
C ARG A 240 -9.49 9.43 -10.34
N ASN A 241 -10.74 8.95 -10.37
CA ASN A 241 -11.51 8.43 -9.22
C ASN A 241 -10.85 7.25 -8.46
N TYR A 242 -9.66 6.82 -8.86
CA TYR A 242 -8.92 5.69 -8.32
C TYR A 242 -7.59 6.04 -7.67
N ILE A 243 -7.19 7.32 -7.61
CA ILE A 243 -5.93 7.72 -6.94
C ILE A 243 -6.07 7.59 -5.42
N ALA A 244 -7.20 8.04 -4.87
CA ALA A 244 -7.62 7.79 -3.50
C ALA A 244 -9.15 7.83 -3.41
N PRO A 245 -9.79 7.14 -2.45
CA PRO A 245 -11.23 7.23 -2.22
C PRO A 245 -11.67 8.66 -1.92
N ALA A 246 -12.91 9.02 -2.30
CA ALA A 246 -13.47 10.35 -2.03
C ALA A 246 -13.42 10.72 -0.53
N THR A 247 -13.57 9.74 0.36
CA THR A 247 -13.49 9.90 1.82
C THR A 247 -12.16 10.44 2.31
N VAL A 248 -11.07 10.31 1.54
CA VAL A 248 -9.75 10.89 1.85
C VAL A 248 -9.76 12.40 1.62
N TYR A 249 -10.58 12.90 0.70
CA TYR A 249 -10.65 14.32 0.34
C TYR A 249 -11.77 15.07 1.05
N THR A 250 -12.61 14.39 1.83
CA THR A 250 -13.68 14.98 2.64
C THR A 250 -13.29 15.20 4.11
N THR A 251 -12.10 14.76 4.50
CA THR A 251 -11.56 14.92 5.85
C THR A 251 -10.16 15.51 5.79
N ALA A 252 -9.81 16.33 6.78
CA ALA A 252 -8.48 16.93 6.89
C ALA A 252 -8.19 17.31 8.34
N ARG A 253 -6.92 17.25 8.73
CA ARG A 253 -6.44 17.81 10.00
C ARG A 253 -5.85 19.19 9.77
N THR A 254 -6.24 20.15 10.60
CA THR A 254 -5.70 21.52 10.59
C THR A 254 -5.18 21.89 11.98
N MET A 255 -4.41 22.98 12.08
CA MET A 255 -3.83 23.47 13.35
C MET A 255 -4.84 24.23 14.23
N GLY A 256 -6.03 24.53 13.70
CA GLY A 256 -7.07 25.30 14.38
C GLY A 256 -7.20 26.73 13.86
N LYS A 257 -8.09 27.51 14.50
CA LYS A 257 -8.51 28.84 14.02
C LYS A 257 -7.65 30.01 14.51
N ASP A 258 -6.85 29.82 15.57
CA ASP A 258 -6.05 30.91 16.16
C ASP A 258 -4.66 31.01 15.51
N PRO A 259 -4.39 32.06 14.72
CA PRO A 259 -3.10 32.21 14.05
C PRO A 259 -1.94 32.41 15.03
N ASN A 260 -2.18 33.05 16.18
CA ASN A 260 -1.13 33.30 17.18
C ASN A 260 -0.67 32.01 17.87
N VAL A 261 -1.55 31.01 17.93
CA VAL A 261 -1.21 29.68 18.44
C VAL A 261 -0.56 28.85 17.34
N ASN A 262 -1.10 28.88 16.12
CA ASN A 262 -0.58 28.12 14.99
C ASN A 262 0.87 28.44 14.65
N LEU A 263 1.32 29.69 14.86
CA LEU A 263 2.72 30.09 14.65
C LEU A 263 3.70 29.54 15.69
N LYS A 264 3.23 28.96 16.81
CA LYS A 264 4.07 28.54 17.94
C LYS A 264 4.42 27.06 17.95
N TYR A 265 3.83 26.25 17.08
CA TYR A 265 4.08 24.81 17.03
C TYR A 265 3.92 24.26 15.62
N ASN A 266 4.44 23.06 15.38
CA ASN A 266 4.26 22.35 14.11
C ASN A 266 3.30 21.18 14.29
N LEU A 267 2.39 20.99 13.34
CA LEU A 267 1.62 19.75 13.25
C LEU A 267 2.54 18.64 12.73
N THR A 268 2.81 17.65 13.58
CA THR A 268 3.91 16.71 13.38
C THR A 268 3.40 15.26 13.32
N TRP A 269 3.91 14.49 12.35
CA TRP A 269 3.73 13.05 12.27
C TRP A 269 5.10 12.37 12.25
N ILE A 270 5.21 11.24 12.95
CA ILE A 270 6.45 10.47 13.07
C ILE A 270 6.21 9.07 12.51
N PHE A 271 7.10 8.63 11.63
CA PHE A 271 7.05 7.34 10.97
C PHE A 271 8.37 6.62 11.17
N THR A 272 8.30 5.35 11.59
CA THR A 272 9.48 4.49 11.71
C THR A 272 9.76 3.84 10.36
N VAL A 273 11.00 3.95 9.87
CA VAL A 273 11.35 3.47 8.54
C VAL A 273 12.73 2.80 8.52
N ASP A 274 12.97 1.92 7.55
CA ASP A 274 14.20 1.14 7.45
C ASP A 274 15.38 1.93 6.84
N SER A 275 16.46 2.16 7.58
CA SER A 275 17.63 2.88 7.04
C SER A 275 18.16 2.29 5.71
N GLY A 276 18.67 3.14 4.82
CA GLY A 276 19.33 2.72 3.57
C GLY A 276 18.46 2.78 2.31
N PHE A 277 17.22 3.28 2.43
CA PHE A 277 16.28 3.42 1.32
C PHE A 277 15.87 4.88 1.09
N TRP A 278 15.41 5.16 -0.12
CA TRP A 278 14.73 6.41 -0.48
C TRP A 278 13.23 6.27 -0.23
N TYR A 279 12.60 7.31 0.31
CA TYR A 279 11.16 7.33 0.60
C TYR A 279 10.40 8.27 -0.30
N LEU A 280 9.26 7.79 -0.79
CA LEU A 280 8.28 8.61 -1.48
C LEU A 280 7.18 9.01 -0.51
N ALA A 281 7.13 10.29 -0.15
CA ALA A 281 5.98 10.86 0.53
C ALA A 281 4.98 11.40 -0.50
N ARG A 282 3.73 10.94 -0.44
CA ARG A 282 2.61 11.47 -1.24
C ARG A 282 1.59 12.10 -0.32
N LEU A 283 1.44 13.42 -0.43
CA LEU A 283 0.44 14.18 0.29
C LEU A 283 -0.81 14.35 -0.56
N HIS A 284 -1.97 14.10 0.05
CA HIS A 284 -3.29 14.31 -0.56
C HIS A 284 -3.91 15.55 0.07
N CYS A 285 -4.26 16.53 -0.75
CA CYS A 285 -4.83 17.80 -0.30
C CYS A 285 -6.11 18.10 -1.09
N CYS A 286 -7.15 18.54 -0.36
CA CYS A 286 -8.38 19.08 -0.93
C CYS A 286 -8.90 20.14 0.04
N GLU A 287 -9.13 21.36 -0.44
CA GLU A 287 -9.78 22.40 0.35
C GLU A 287 -11.29 22.29 0.14
N PHE A 288 -12.04 22.22 1.24
CA PHE A 288 -13.49 22.05 1.25
C PHE A 288 -14.17 22.92 2.32
N GLN A 289 -13.39 23.68 3.10
CA GLN A 289 -13.93 24.61 4.08
C GLN A 289 -14.51 25.83 3.37
N GLN A 290 -15.76 26.15 3.69
CA GLN A 290 -16.48 27.24 3.02
C GLN A 290 -15.86 28.61 3.32
N GLU A 291 -15.13 28.75 4.42
CA GLU A 291 -14.47 29.98 4.81
C GLU A 291 -13.19 30.26 4.00
N VAL A 292 -12.67 29.27 3.27
CA VAL A 292 -11.49 29.41 2.39
C VAL A 292 -11.97 29.41 0.95
N THR A 293 -12.03 30.59 0.34
CA THR A 293 -12.65 30.80 -0.97
C THR A 293 -11.68 31.31 -2.02
N THR A 294 -10.53 31.84 -1.62
CA THR A 294 -9.54 32.42 -2.54
C THR A 294 -8.15 31.81 -2.37
N GLY A 295 -7.33 31.94 -3.42
CA GLY A 295 -5.91 31.60 -3.31
C GLY A 295 -5.24 32.46 -2.24
N TYR A 296 -4.29 31.88 -1.50
CA TYR A 296 -3.48 32.53 -0.45
C TYR A 296 -4.11 32.72 0.94
N GLU A 297 -5.39 32.37 1.15
CA GLU A 297 -6.01 32.40 2.48
C GLU A 297 -5.46 31.33 3.43
N ARG A 298 -4.91 30.25 2.88
CA ARG A 298 -4.24 29.19 3.63
C ARG A 298 -2.92 28.84 2.96
N CYS A 299 -1.84 29.24 3.62
CA CYS A 299 -0.48 28.88 3.24
C CYS A 299 0.24 28.29 4.46
N GLY A 300 1.10 27.31 4.22
CA GLY A 300 1.92 26.69 5.26
C GLY A 300 3.08 25.96 4.63
N ASP A 301 4.15 25.85 5.40
CA ASP A 301 5.35 25.13 4.98
C ASP A 301 5.24 23.65 5.35
N VAL A 302 5.80 22.79 4.50
CA VAL A 302 5.90 21.36 4.74
C VAL A 302 7.37 20.99 4.91
N TYR A 303 7.67 20.34 6.02
CA TYR A 303 9.00 19.86 6.38
C TYR A 303 8.98 18.33 6.40
N PHE A 304 10.04 17.72 5.86
CA PHE A 304 10.27 16.27 5.85
C PHE A 304 11.59 15.94 6.54
#